data_AF-A0A183ELQ1-F1
#
_entry.id   AF-A0A183ELQ1-F1
#
_cell.length_a   1.000
_cell.length_b   1.000
_cell.length_c   1.000
_cell.angle_alpha   90.00
_cell.angle_beta   90.00
_cell.angle_gamma   90.00
#
_symmetry.space_group_name_H-M   'P 1'
#
loop_
_entity.id
_entity.type
_entity.pdbx_description
1 polymer ?
#
loop_
_entity_poly.entity_id
_entity_poly.type
_entity_poly.pdbx_seq_one_letter_code
_entity_poly.pdbx_strand_id
1 'polypeptide(L)'
;MVIAVRGSKPGKNVQLTENEIKGLCIKSREIFLSQPILLELEAPLKICGDVHGQYYDLLRLFEYGGFPPESNYLFLGDYVDRGKQSLETICLLLAYKIKYPENFFLLRGNHECASINRIYGFYDECKRRYNIKLWKTFTDCFNCLPVAAIIDEKIFCCHGGLSPDLQSMEQIRRIMRPTDVPDQGLLCDLLWSDPDKDVGARTIEEFRSRLALKLWR
;
A
#
# COMPACT_ATOMS: atom_id res chain seq x y z
N MET A 1 -17.75 -10.30 6.50
CA MET A 1 -17.89 -9.49 7.73
C MET A 1 -17.67 -8.00 7.50
N VAL A 2 -16.54 -7.56 6.92
CA VAL A 2 -16.24 -6.11 6.80
C VAL A 2 -17.16 -5.36 5.82
N ILE A 3 -17.56 -5.99 4.71
CA ILE A 3 -18.48 -5.42 3.71
C ILE A 3 -19.94 -5.34 4.21
N ALA A 4 -20.26 -5.90 5.39
CA ALA A 4 -21.64 -6.02 5.87
C ALA A 4 -22.33 -4.66 6.14
N VAL A 5 -21.57 -3.56 6.23
CA VAL A 5 -22.12 -2.20 6.39
C VAL A 5 -22.46 -1.52 5.06
N ARG A 6 -22.30 -2.22 3.93
CA ARG A 6 -22.76 -1.73 2.62
C ARG A 6 -24.27 -1.42 2.68
N GLY A 7 -24.66 -0.27 2.13
CA GLY A 7 -26.03 0.26 2.22
C GLY A 7 -26.43 0.84 3.58
N SER A 8 -25.57 0.76 4.61
CA SER A 8 -25.77 1.51 5.87
C SER A 8 -25.37 2.97 5.69
N LYS A 9 -25.81 3.82 6.63
CA LYS A 9 -25.40 5.24 6.69
C LYS A 9 -23.85 5.35 6.74
N PRO A 10 -23.23 6.16 5.87
CA PRO A 10 -21.79 6.42 5.90
C PRO A 10 -21.29 6.79 7.30
N GLY A 11 -20.13 6.25 7.69
CA GLY A 11 -19.55 6.41 9.03
C GLY A 11 -19.95 5.32 10.03
N LYS A 12 -20.81 4.35 9.67
CA LYS A 12 -21.07 3.19 10.54
C LYS A 12 -19.82 2.32 10.62
N ASN A 13 -19.35 2.09 11.84
CA ASN A 13 -18.19 1.24 12.12
C ASN A 13 -18.51 -0.24 11.95
N VAL A 14 -17.49 -1.03 11.59
CA VAL A 14 -17.52 -2.49 11.66
C VAL A 14 -16.89 -2.92 12.97
N GLN A 15 -17.56 -3.80 13.71
CA GLN A 15 -17.05 -4.34 14.96
C GLN A 15 -16.28 -5.63 14.69
N LEU A 16 -14.95 -5.53 14.54
CA LEU A 16 -14.05 -6.67 14.57
C LEU A 16 -13.45 -6.80 15.97
N THR A 17 -13.25 -8.02 16.43
CA THR A 17 -12.50 -8.28 17.66
C THR A 17 -11.01 -7.99 17.46
N GLU A 18 -10.30 -7.65 18.54
CA GLU A 18 -8.86 -7.42 18.48
C GLU A 18 -8.09 -8.63 17.93
N ASN A 19 -8.52 -9.85 18.25
CA ASN A 19 -7.88 -11.08 17.79
C ASN A 19 -8.09 -11.32 16.28
N GLU A 20 -9.26 -10.99 15.75
CA GLU A 20 -9.49 -11.05 14.30
C GLU A 20 -8.56 -10.09 13.56
N ILE A 21 -8.43 -8.84 14.04
CA ILE A 21 -7.53 -7.85 13.42
C ILE A 21 -6.07 -8.31 13.51
N LYS A 22 -5.63 -8.81 14.66
CA LYS A 22 -4.28 -9.38 14.80
C LYS A 22 -4.06 -10.54 13.83
N GLY A 23 -5.04 -11.42 13.67
CA GLY A 23 -5.01 -12.52 12.70
C GLY A 23 -4.82 -12.01 11.27
N LEU A 24 -5.53 -10.94 10.88
CA LEU A 24 -5.35 -10.29 9.58
C LEU A 24 -3.91 -9.78 9.41
N CYS A 25 -3.37 -9.05 10.39
CA CYS A 25 -2.01 -8.51 10.32
C CYS A 25 -0.95 -9.61 10.22
N ILE A 26 -1.04 -10.64 11.05
CA ILE A 26 -0.08 -11.76 11.08
C ILE A 26 -0.13 -12.53 9.75
N LYS A 27 -1.34 -12.88 9.28
CA LYS A 27 -1.46 -13.71 8.08
C LYS A 27 -1.09 -12.96 6.80
N SER A 28 -1.48 -11.70 6.68
CA SER A 28 -1.07 -10.87 5.54
C SER A 28 0.43 -10.60 5.54
N ARG A 29 1.05 -10.39 6.72
CA ARG A 29 2.50 -10.26 6.87
C ARG A 29 3.26 -11.47 6.33
N GLU A 30 2.81 -12.69 6.65
CA GLU A 30 3.39 -13.93 6.08
C GLU A 30 3.35 -13.91 4.55
N ILE A 31 2.21 -13.53 3.97
CA ILE A 31 2.05 -13.45 2.51
C ILE A 31 2.98 -12.39 1.91
N PHE A 32 3.04 -11.19 2.49
CA PHE A 32 3.92 -10.15 1.98
C PHE A 32 5.39 -10.56 2.00
N LEU A 33 5.84 -11.25 3.06
CA LEU A 33 7.22 -11.76 3.15
C LEU A 33 7.48 -12.92 2.18
N SER A 34 6.46 -13.71 1.83
CA SER A 34 6.59 -14.79 0.84
C SER A 34 6.63 -14.28 -0.61
N GLN A 35 6.06 -13.10 -0.87
CA GLN A 35 6.06 -12.47 -2.18
C GLN A 35 7.23 -11.49 -2.33
N PRO A 36 7.70 -11.19 -3.56
CA PRO A 36 8.78 -10.22 -3.80
C PRO A 36 8.46 -8.82 -3.25
N ILE A 37 9.49 -8.06 -2.87
CA ILE A 37 9.33 -6.65 -2.48
C ILE A 37 9.08 -5.73 -3.70
N LEU A 38 9.62 -6.13 -4.86
CA LEU A 38 9.31 -5.59 -6.18
C LEU A 38 8.40 -6.61 -6.87
N LEU A 39 7.10 -6.33 -6.92
CA LEU A 39 6.12 -7.22 -7.52
C LEU A 39 6.26 -7.23 -9.04
N GLU A 40 6.08 -8.39 -9.65
CA GLU A 40 6.00 -8.56 -11.11
C GLU A 40 4.59 -9.06 -11.41
N LEU A 41 3.79 -8.22 -12.08
CA LEU A 41 2.34 -8.39 -12.24
C LEU A 41 1.95 -8.39 -13.72
N GLU A 42 0.82 -9.02 -14.03
CA GLU A 42 0.28 -9.10 -15.39
C GLU A 42 -1.09 -8.42 -15.48
N ALA A 43 -1.38 -7.80 -16.63
CA ALA A 43 -2.72 -7.31 -16.94
C ALA A 43 -3.69 -8.48 -17.23
N PRO A 44 -5.01 -8.32 -17.00
CA PRO A 44 -5.69 -7.10 -16.58
C PRO A 44 -5.69 -6.90 -15.05
N LEU A 45 -5.46 -5.66 -14.61
CA LEU A 45 -5.70 -5.22 -13.23
C LEU A 45 -6.15 -3.76 -13.15
N LYS A 46 -6.70 -3.38 -12.00
CA LYS A 46 -7.11 -2.01 -11.67
C LYS A 46 -6.14 -1.42 -10.66
N ILE A 47 -5.60 -0.24 -10.96
CA ILE A 47 -4.65 0.46 -10.10
C ILE A 47 -5.39 1.55 -9.32
N CYS A 48 -5.20 1.60 -8.01
CA CYS A 48 -5.85 2.55 -7.11
C CYS A 48 -4.79 3.32 -6.31
N GLY A 49 -4.93 4.64 -6.23
CA GLY A 49 -4.10 5.48 -5.36
C GLY A 49 -4.61 5.49 -3.91
N ASP A 50 -4.37 6.61 -3.24
CA ASP A 50 -4.65 6.83 -1.83
C ASP A 50 -6.10 6.57 -1.45
N VAL A 51 -6.29 6.03 -0.25
CA VAL A 51 -7.62 5.79 0.34
C VAL A 51 -7.82 6.58 1.63
N HIS A 52 -6.78 6.75 2.44
CA HIS A 52 -6.78 7.56 3.67
C HIS A 52 -8.02 7.34 4.55
N GLY A 53 -8.33 6.08 4.88
CA GLY A 53 -9.45 5.76 5.77
C GLY A 53 -10.84 6.16 5.26
N GLN A 54 -11.01 6.48 3.97
CA GLN A 54 -12.31 6.77 3.33
C GLN A 54 -13.05 5.47 2.97
N TYR A 55 -13.38 4.69 4.00
CA TYR A 55 -13.89 3.32 3.85
C TYR A 55 -15.11 3.18 2.93
N TYR A 56 -16.07 4.12 2.98
CA TYR A 56 -17.25 4.06 2.12
C TYR A 56 -16.95 4.39 0.66
N ASP A 57 -15.94 5.22 0.40
CA ASP A 57 -15.48 5.49 -0.96
C ASP A 57 -14.70 4.30 -1.52
N LEU A 58 -13.92 3.60 -0.68
CA LEU A 58 -13.32 2.30 -1.05
C LEU A 58 -14.39 1.26 -1.42
N LEU A 59 -15.50 1.18 -0.66
CA LEU A 59 -16.60 0.27 -1.01
C LEU A 59 -17.23 0.64 -2.35
N ARG A 60 -17.45 1.93 -2.63
CA ARG A 60 -17.93 2.40 -3.94
C ARG A 60 -16.96 2.07 -5.05
N LEU A 61 -15.65 2.23 -4.82
CA LEU A 61 -14.62 1.87 -5.80
C LEU A 61 -14.75 0.38 -6.21
N PHE A 62 -14.98 -0.51 -5.27
CA PHE A 62 -15.26 -1.93 -5.58
C PHE A 62 -16.63 -2.16 -6.22
N GLU A 63 -17.65 -1.37 -5.90
CA GLU A 63 -18.95 -1.46 -6.59
C GLU A 63 -18.85 -1.10 -8.07
N TYR A 64 -18.06 -0.08 -8.43
CA TYR A 64 -17.83 0.33 -9.81
C TYR A 64 -16.80 -0.55 -10.54
N GLY A 65 -15.76 -0.99 -9.83
CA GLY A 65 -14.67 -1.78 -10.39
C GLY A 65 -14.90 -3.29 -10.37
N GLY A 66 -15.94 -3.79 -9.71
CA GLY A 66 -16.11 -5.22 -9.46
C GLY A 66 -15.37 -5.66 -8.21
N PHE A 67 -16.02 -6.48 -7.38
CA PHE A 67 -15.43 -6.92 -6.12
C PHE A 67 -14.39 -8.02 -6.37
N PRO A 68 -13.28 -8.09 -5.63
CA PRO A 68 -12.36 -9.21 -5.74
C PRO A 68 -13.07 -10.58 -5.54
N PRO A 69 -12.88 -11.56 -6.43
CA PRO A 69 -11.85 -11.65 -7.46
C PRO A 69 -12.33 -11.31 -8.88
N GLU A 70 -13.48 -10.65 -9.06
CA GLU A 70 -13.99 -10.26 -10.39
C GLU A 70 -13.04 -9.34 -11.15
N SER A 71 -12.20 -8.59 -10.43
CA SER A 71 -11.09 -7.81 -10.97
C SER A 71 -9.86 -7.95 -10.10
N ASN A 72 -8.69 -7.97 -10.73
CA ASN A 72 -7.41 -7.88 -10.04
C ASN A 72 -7.16 -6.43 -9.62
N TYR A 73 -6.52 -6.22 -8.48
CA TYR A 73 -6.26 -4.89 -7.92
C TYR A 73 -4.81 -4.71 -7.49
N LEU A 74 -4.25 -3.54 -7.78
CA LEU A 74 -3.02 -3.01 -7.20
C LEU A 74 -3.32 -1.68 -6.52
N PHE A 75 -3.12 -1.59 -5.20
CA PHE A 75 -3.17 -0.30 -4.51
C PHE A 75 -1.76 0.25 -4.29
N LEU A 76 -1.63 1.57 -4.41
CA LEU A 76 -0.35 2.28 -4.37
C LEU A 76 0.04 2.81 -2.98
N GLY A 77 -0.62 2.36 -1.90
CA GLY A 77 -0.33 2.81 -0.53
C GLY A 77 -1.36 3.81 0.01
N ASP A 78 -1.05 4.37 1.17
CA ASP A 78 -1.81 5.41 1.87
C ASP A 78 -3.25 4.96 2.19
N TYR A 79 -3.32 3.88 2.96
CA TYR A 79 -4.57 3.25 3.38
C TYR A 79 -5.16 3.92 4.61
N VAL A 80 -4.29 4.40 5.49
CA VAL A 80 -4.62 4.91 6.83
C VAL A 80 -4.40 6.42 6.92
N ASP A 81 -4.72 6.97 8.10
CA ASP A 81 -4.65 8.39 8.44
C ASP A 81 -5.64 9.29 7.70
N ARG A 82 -5.77 10.54 8.19
CA ARG A 82 -6.60 11.65 7.66
C ARG A 82 -8.11 11.40 7.65
N GLY A 83 -8.58 10.22 7.23
CA GLY A 83 -9.97 9.82 7.26
C GLY A 83 -10.44 9.27 8.60
N LYS A 84 -11.71 8.87 8.64
CA LYS A 84 -12.42 8.52 9.89
C LYS A 84 -12.46 7.03 10.19
N GLN A 85 -12.16 6.18 9.19
CA GLN A 85 -12.34 4.73 9.25
C GLN A 85 -11.13 4.00 8.65
N SER A 86 -9.94 4.32 9.15
CA SER A 86 -8.69 3.69 8.70
C SER A 86 -8.68 2.20 9.06
N LEU A 87 -9.20 1.84 10.24
CA LEU A 87 -9.26 0.44 10.68
C LEU A 87 -10.10 -0.42 9.75
N GLU A 88 -11.31 0.00 9.37
CA GLU A 88 -12.14 -0.74 8.40
C GLU A 88 -11.46 -0.85 7.05
N THR A 89 -10.86 0.24 6.58
CA THR A 89 -10.15 0.33 5.30
C THR A 89 -9.04 -0.70 5.24
N ILE A 90 -8.07 -0.63 6.16
CA ILE A 90 -6.94 -1.56 6.14
C ILE A 90 -7.36 -2.99 6.44
N CYS A 91 -8.33 -3.23 7.34
CA CYS A 91 -8.81 -4.59 7.62
C CYS A 91 -9.45 -5.24 6.38
N LEU A 92 -10.21 -4.49 5.59
CA LEU A 92 -10.79 -5.01 4.34
C LEU A 92 -9.69 -5.35 3.32
N LEU A 93 -8.72 -4.45 3.13
CA LEU A 93 -7.62 -4.65 2.20
C LEU A 93 -6.76 -5.86 2.58
N LEU A 94 -6.39 -6.02 3.85
CA LEU A 94 -5.65 -7.19 4.34
C LEU A 94 -6.47 -8.48 4.20
N ALA A 95 -7.78 -8.43 4.47
CA ALA A 95 -8.65 -9.60 4.28
C ALA A 95 -8.70 -10.03 2.81
N TYR A 96 -8.77 -9.09 1.85
CA TYR A 96 -8.68 -9.43 0.44
C TYR A 96 -7.30 -9.94 0.04
N LYS A 97 -6.22 -9.37 0.58
CA LYS A 97 -4.87 -9.89 0.35
C LYS A 97 -4.74 -11.35 0.79
N ILE A 98 -5.31 -11.70 1.95
CA ILE A 98 -5.30 -13.08 2.45
C ILE A 98 -6.16 -13.99 1.58
N LYS A 99 -7.34 -13.51 1.16
CA LYS A 99 -8.29 -14.33 0.42
C LYS A 99 -7.87 -14.56 -1.04
N TYR A 100 -7.25 -13.58 -1.67
CA TYR A 100 -6.86 -13.60 -3.09
C TYR A 100 -5.41 -13.11 -3.25
N PRO A 101 -4.41 -13.85 -2.72
CA PRO A 101 -3.02 -13.38 -2.66
C PRO A 101 -2.38 -13.10 -4.02
N GLU A 102 -2.87 -13.76 -5.07
CA GLU A 102 -2.38 -13.64 -6.46
C GLU A 102 -3.26 -12.75 -7.35
N ASN A 103 -4.31 -12.12 -6.80
CA ASN A 103 -5.20 -11.21 -7.53
C ASN A 103 -5.33 -9.83 -6.86
N PHE A 104 -4.82 -9.69 -5.64
CA PHE A 104 -4.97 -8.47 -4.84
C PHE A 104 -3.61 -8.08 -4.24
N PHE A 105 -3.13 -6.89 -4.61
CA PHE A 105 -1.78 -6.42 -4.32
C PHE A 105 -1.83 -5.05 -3.65
N LEU A 106 -0.97 -4.86 -2.65
CA LEU A 106 -0.91 -3.68 -1.81
C LEU A 106 0.55 -3.24 -1.73
N LEU A 107 0.87 -2.05 -2.24
CA LEU A 107 2.17 -1.42 -2.05
C LEU A 107 2.21 -0.63 -0.74
N ARG A 108 3.40 -0.22 -0.33
CA ARG A 108 3.61 0.62 0.84
C ARG A 108 3.55 2.09 0.45
N GLY A 109 2.68 2.87 1.10
CA GLY A 109 2.74 4.33 1.10
C GLY A 109 3.55 4.88 2.26
N ASN A 110 3.76 6.20 2.28
CA ASN A 110 4.48 6.85 3.39
C ASN A 110 3.64 6.87 4.68
N HIS A 111 2.32 6.79 4.61
CA HIS A 111 1.45 6.66 5.79
C HIS A 111 1.47 5.23 6.40
N GLU A 112 2.00 4.23 5.70
CA GLU A 112 2.32 2.91 6.28
C GLU A 112 3.69 2.90 7.01
N CYS A 113 4.03 4.01 7.67
CA CYS A 113 5.20 4.17 8.54
C CYS A 113 4.78 4.64 9.94
N ALA A 114 5.42 4.11 10.98
CA ALA A 114 5.07 4.39 12.36
C ALA A 114 5.25 5.86 12.73
N SER A 115 6.29 6.54 12.23
CA SER A 115 6.53 7.96 12.53
C SER A 115 5.40 8.87 12.01
N ILE A 116 4.86 8.53 10.84
CA ILE A 116 3.79 9.29 10.15
C ILE A 116 2.43 8.98 10.78
N ASN A 117 2.04 7.71 10.83
CA ASN A 117 0.70 7.34 11.30
C ASN A 117 0.52 7.43 12.82
N ARG A 118 1.61 7.75 13.54
CA ARG A 118 1.57 8.17 14.94
C ARG A 118 0.91 9.53 15.13
N ILE A 119 1.00 10.42 14.15
CA ILE A 119 0.59 11.83 14.27
C ILE A 119 -0.61 12.19 13.37
N TYR A 120 -0.85 11.45 12.28
CA TYR A 120 -1.90 11.78 11.31
C TYR A 120 -3.23 11.02 11.47
N GLY A 121 -3.36 10.23 12.54
CA GLY A 121 -4.66 9.77 13.05
C GLY A 121 -4.79 8.28 13.35
N PHE A 122 -4.03 7.41 12.69
CA PHE A 122 -4.22 5.95 12.81
C PHE A 122 -3.88 5.44 14.21
N TYR A 123 -2.80 5.94 14.82
CA TYR A 123 -2.46 5.62 16.20
C TYR A 123 -3.60 5.98 17.17
N ASP A 124 -4.16 7.17 17.02
CA ASP A 124 -5.25 7.64 17.89
C ASP A 124 -6.53 6.84 17.63
N GLU A 125 -6.81 6.44 16.39
CA GLU A 125 -7.92 5.55 16.05
C GLU A 125 -7.78 4.17 16.73
N CYS A 126 -6.59 3.57 16.64
CA CYS A 126 -6.27 2.30 17.28
C CYS A 126 -6.37 2.39 18.81
N LYS A 127 -5.79 3.43 19.40
CA LYS A 127 -5.82 3.67 20.85
C LYS A 127 -7.25 3.87 21.36
N ARG A 128 -8.09 4.61 20.61
CA ARG A 128 -9.47 4.91 21.00
C ARG A 128 -10.40 3.70 20.88
N ARG A 129 -10.24 2.88 19.86
CA ARG A 129 -11.15 1.74 19.58
C ARG A 129 -10.67 0.41 20.15
N TYR A 130 -9.36 0.28 20.36
CA TYR A 130 -8.71 -0.95 20.83
C TYR A 130 -7.62 -0.58 21.83
N ASN A 131 -6.35 -0.70 21.46
CA ASN A 131 -5.21 -0.38 22.30
C ASN A 131 -3.95 -0.11 21.47
N ILE A 132 -2.90 0.38 22.13
CA ILE A 132 -1.61 0.71 21.51
C ILE A 132 -0.88 -0.55 21.00
N LYS A 133 -1.10 -1.72 21.61
CA LYS A 133 -0.47 -2.97 21.16
C LYS A 133 -0.96 -3.35 19.75
N LEU A 134 -2.24 -3.13 19.46
CA LEU A 134 -2.79 -3.36 18.12
C LEU A 134 -2.14 -2.47 17.06
N TRP A 135 -1.91 -1.19 17.36
CA TRP A 135 -1.18 -0.28 16.46
C TRP A 135 0.23 -0.80 16.16
N LYS A 136 0.97 -1.29 17.18
CA LYS A 136 2.28 -1.92 16.97
C LYS A 136 2.20 -3.15 16.06
N THR A 137 1.15 -3.96 16.21
CA THR A 137 0.92 -5.11 15.32
C THR A 137 0.67 -4.67 13.86
N PHE A 138 0.00 -3.54 13.64
CA PHE A 138 -0.09 -2.96 12.29
C PHE A 138 1.26 -2.46 11.79
N THR A 139 2.07 -1.79 12.62
CA THR A 139 3.43 -1.40 12.26
C THR A 139 4.27 -2.59 11.79
N ASP A 140 4.23 -3.70 12.53
CA ASP A 140 4.95 -4.93 12.15
C ASP A 140 4.49 -5.50 10.80
N CYS A 141 3.20 -5.36 10.48
CA CYS A 141 2.63 -5.75 9.20
C CYS A 141 3.07 -4.80 8.07
N PHE A 142 2.96 -3.49 8.28
CA PHE A 142 3.33 -2.45 7.31
C PHE A 142 4.81 -2.49 6.94
N ASN A 143 5.68 -2.79 7.91
CA ASN A 143 7.12 -2.97 7.67
C ASN A 143 7.45 -4.12 6.71
N CYS A 144 6.47 -4.97 6.37
CA CYS A 144 6.62 -6.07 5.42
C CYS A 144 5.98 -5.82 4.05
N LEU A 145 5.30 -4.69 3.82
CA LEU A 145 4.69 -4.40 2.52
C LEU A 145 5.75 -4.31 1.39
N PRO A 146 5.41 -4.77 0.16
CA PRO A 146 6.21 -4.48 -1.03
C PRO A 146 6.18 -2.98 -1.34
N VAL A 147 7.21 -2.47 -2.01
CA VAL A 147 7.41 -1.02 -2.18
C VAL A 147 7.21 -0.56 -3.61
N ALA A 148 7.25 -1.48 -4.57
CA ALA A 148 7.03 -1.19 -5.98
C ALA A 148 6.45 -2.41 -6.71
N ALA A 149 5.89 -2.17 -7.88
CA ALA A 149 5.46 -3.18 -8.83
C ALA A 149 5.87 -2.83 -10.26
N ILE A 150 6.05 -3.84 -11.11
CA ILE A 150 6.18 -3.71 -12.55
C ILE A 150 5.06 -4.53 -13.19
N ILE A 151 4.24 -3.88 -14.04
CA ILE A 151 3.14 -4.52 -14.75
C ILE A 151 3.55 -4.75 -16.20
N ASP A 152 3.39 -5.98 -16.70
CA ASP A 152 3.69 -6.43 -18.08
C ASP A 152 5.08 -6.01 -18.57
N GLU A 153 6.06 -5.96 -17.65
CA GLU A 153 7.41 -5.43 -17.93
C GLU A 153 7.36 -4.05 -18.61
N LYS A 154 6.35 -3.21 -18.30
CA LYS A 154 6.03 -1.93 -18.98
C LYS A 154 5.71 -0.77 -18.05
N ILE A 155 4.97 -1.00 -16.98
CA ILE A 155 4.51 0.06 -16.09
C ILE A 155 5.16 -0.12 -14.72
N PHE A 156 6.02 0.82 -14.34
CA PHE A 156 6.56 0.90 -12.99
C PHE A 156 5.58 1.63 -12.07
N CYS A 157 5.29 1.05 -10.91
CA CYS A 157 4.38 1.60 -9.91
C CYS A 157 5.08 1.67 -8.56
N CYS A 158 5.01 2.82 -7.92
CA CYS A 158 5.37 3.07 -6.52
C CYS A 158 4.42 4.13 -5.96
N HIS A 159 4.50 4.42 -4.67
CA HIS A 159 3.63 5.41 -4.04
C HIS A 159 4.02 6.85 -4.41
N GLY A 160 5.28 7.23 -4.13
CA GLY A 160 5.81 8.56 -4.43
C GLY A 160 6.33 8.63 -5.87
N GLY A 161 7.61 8.33 -6.05
CA GLY A 161 8.24 8.51 -7.35
C GLY A 161 9.65 7.93 -7.46
N LEU A 162 10.44 8.52 -8.35
CA LEU A 162 11.78 8.05 -8.67
C LEU A 162 12.82 8.55 -7.66
N SER A 163 13.80 7.70 -7.37
CA SER A 163 14.99 8.07 -6.59
C SER A 163 16.17 8.36 -7.50
N PRO A 164 17.01 9.38 -7.22
CA PRO A 164 18.32 9.53 -7.85
C PRO A 164 19.25 8.34 -7.56
N ASP A 165 19.01 7.61 -6.46
CA ASP A 165 19.80 6.42 -6.09
C ASP A 165 19.37 5.18 -6.88
N LEU A 166 18.24 5.21 -7.60
CA LEU A 166 17.72 4.07 -8.36
C LEU A 166 18.41 3.97 -9.73
N GLN A 167 19.40 3.09 -9.81
CA GLN A 167 20.14 2.78 -11.03
C GLN A 167 19.77 1.39 -11.59
N SER A 168 19.38 0.46 -10.73
CA SER A 168 18.95 -0.90 -11.09
C SER A 168 17.79 -1.36 -10.22
N MET A 169 16.82 -2.08 -10.82
CA MET A 169 15.72 -2.70 -10.07
C MET A 169 16.22 -3.73 -9.03
N GLU A 170 17.42 -4.26 -9.20
CA GLU A 170 18.08 -5.10 -8.18
C GLU A 170 18.28 -4.37 -6.86
N GLN A 171 18.43 -3.04 -6.86
CA GLN A 171 18.53 -2.27 -5.62
C GLN A 171 17.23 -2.36 -4.82
N ILE A 172 16.07 -2.33 -5.48
CA ILE A 172 14.77 -2.51 -4.83
C ILE A 172 14.65 -3.94 -4.31
N ARG A 173 15.00 -4.94 -5.13
CA ARG A 173 14.93 -6.37 -4.76
C ARG A 173 15.77 -6.73 -3.54
N ARG A 174 16.88 -6.01 -3.29
CA ARG A 174 17.80 -6.23 -2.16
C ARG A 174 17.36 -5.57 -0.85
N ILE A 175 16.31 -4.74 -0.86
CA ILE A 175 15.77 -4.17 0.38
C ILE A 175 15.17 -5.30 1.22
N MET A 176 15.76 -5.54 2.39
CA MET A 176 15.31 -6.58 3.31
C MET A 176 14.08 -6.13 4.09
N ARG A 177 13.14 -7.06 4.33
CA ARG A 177 11.95 -6.84 5.16
C ARG A 177 11.97 -7.79 6.37
N PRO A 178 11.42 -7.40 7.53
CA PRO A 178 10.78 -6.11 7.83
C PRO A 178 11.78 -4.95 7.90
N THR A 179 11.38 -3.77 7.43
CA THR A 179 12.18 -2.54 7.53
C THR A 179 11.30 -1.34 7.82
N ASP A 180 11.82 -0.37 8.57
CA ASP A 180 11.19 0.95 8.67
C ASP A 180 11.55 1.80 7.43
N VAL A 181 10.85 2.92 7.25
CA VAL A 181 11.17 3.91 6.21
C VAL A 181 12.26 4.84 6.74
N PRO A 182 13.44 4.92 6.10
CA PRO A 182 14.49 5.84 6.50
C PRO A 182 14.11 7.30 6.17
N ASP A 183 14.78 8.26 6.80
CA ASP A 183 14.54 9.69 6.55
C ASP A 183 15.05 10.16 5.17
N GLN A 184 15.91 9.37 4.51
CA GLN A 184 16.48 9.68 3.19
C GLN A 184 16.90 8.42 2.42
N GLY A 185 17.17 8.59 1.13
CA GLY A 185 17.69 7.54 0.22
C GLY A 185 16.60 6.75 -0.48
N LEU A 186 16.99 5.73 -1.25
CA LEU A 186 16.12 4.98 -2.16
C LEU A 186 14.72 4.64 -1.62
N LEU A 187 14.60 4.04 -0.44
CA LEU A 187 13.29 3.66 0.12
C LEU A 187 12.45 4.88 0.52
N CYS A 188 13.08 5.95 1.01
CA CYS A 188 12.38 7.19 1.31
C CYS A 188 11.81 7.78 0.02
N ASP A 189 12.65 7.94 -1.01
CA ASP A 189 12.25 8.59 -2.27
C ASP A 189 11.13 7.83 -3.00
N LEU A 190 11.15 6.49 -2.99
CA LEU A 190 10.08 5.65 -3.58
C LEU A 190 8.70 5.90 -2.94
N LEU A 191 8.69 6.40 -1.71
CA LEU A 191 7.47 6.68 -0.93
C LEU A 191 7.19 8.18 -0.77
N TRP A 192 8.12 9.09 -1.12
CA TRP A 192 7.99 10.52 -0.80
C TRP A 192 8.26 11.48 -1.95
N SER A 193 8.91 11.05 -3.02
CA SER A 193 9.25 11.96 -4.11
C SER A 193 8.03 12.34 -4.94
N ASP A 194 7.95 13.61 -5.33
CA ASP A 194 6.91 14.19 -6.18
C ASP A 194 7.49 14.63 -7.54
N PRO A 195 6.72 14.54 -8.63
CA PRO A 195 7.11 15.13 -9.91
C PRO A 195 6.97 16.66 -9.88
N ASP A 196 8.01 17.37 -10.30
CA ASP A 196 7.98 18.83 -10.50
C ASP A 196 8.32 19.17 -11.96
N LYS A 197 7.45 19.95 -12.61
CA LYS A 197 7.60 20.39 -14.00
C LYS A 197 8.77 21.36 -14.21
N ASP A 198 9.14 22.10 -13.16
CA ASP A 198 10.15 23.15 -13.21
C ASP A 198 11.56 22.57 -12.90
N VAL A 199 11.62 21.38 -12.31
CA VAL A 199 12.82 20.57 -12.15
C VAL A 199 12.99 19.68 -13.39
N GLY A 200 13.65 20.24 -14.41
CA GLY A 200 13.55 19.84 -15.82
C GLY A 200 13.67 18.35 -16.20
N ALA A 201 13.11 18.03 -17.37
CA ALA A 201 12.99 16.73 -18.05
C ALA A 201 14.26 15.86 -18.21
N ARG A 202 15.44 16.31 -17.74
CA ARG A 202 16.71 15.58 -17.81
C ARG A 202 16.70 14.31 -16.94
N THR A 203 16.00 14.31 -15.81
CA THR A 203 15.90 13.15 -14.91
C THR A 203 15.14 11.97 -15.55
N ILE A 204 14.11 12.23 -16.34
CA ILE A 204 13.31 11.16 -16.99
C ILE A 204 14.09 10.51 -18.14
N GLU A 205 14.78 11.27 -18.98
CA GLU A 205 15.63 10.71 -20.05
C GLU A 205 16.86 9.98 -19.49
N GLU A 206 17.48 10.50 -18.43
CA GLU A 206 18.55 9.81 -17.72
C GLU A 206 18.07 8.49 -17.12
N PHE A 207 16.90 8.48 -16.47
CA PHE A 207 16.28 7.27 -15.92
C PHE A 207 15.98 6.23 -17.02
N ARG A 208 15.45 6.67 -18.17
CA ARG A 208 15.20 5.81 -19.35
C ARG A 208 16.49 5.16 -19.87
N SER A 209 17.60 5.88 -19.86
CA SER A 209 18.88 5.40 -20.38
C SER A 209 19.58 4.42 -19.43
N ARG A 210 19.45 4.62 -18.11
CA ARG A 210 20.20 3.88 -17.07
C ARG A 210 19.62 2.51 -16.73
N LEU A 211 18.30 2.34 -16.77
CA LEU A 211 17.65 1.12 -16.27
C LEU A 211 17.47 0.00 -17.30
N ALA A 212 18.00 0.12 -18.53
CA ALA A 212 17.86 -0.87 -19.62
C ALA A 212 16.42 -1.38 -19.82
N LEU A 213 15.45 -0.56 -19.43
CA LEU A 213 14.06 -0.91 -19.39
C LEU A 213 13.46 -0.37 -20.69
N LYS A 214 13.22 -1.27 -21.66
CA LYS A 214 12.51 -0.99 -22.93
C LYS A 214 11.02 -0.65 -22.69
N LEU A 215 10.72 0.12 -21.65
CA LEU A 215 9.38 0.35 -21.13
C LEU A 215 8.56 1.37 -21.95
N TRP A 216 9.19 2.15 -22.83
CA TRP A 216 8.57 3.30 -23.50
C TRP A 216 8.96 3.43 -24.99
N ARG A 217 9.13 2.31 -25.70
CA ARG A 217 9.20 2.29 -27.17
C ARG A 217 7.87 1.84 -27.77
#